data_AF-A0A4S4M700-F1
#
_entry.id   AF-A0A4S4M700-F1
#
_cell.length_a   1.000
_cell.length_b   1.000
_cell.length_c   1.000
_cell.angle_alpha   90.00
_cell.angle_beta   90.00
_cell.angle_gamma   90.00
#
_symmetry.space_group_name_H-M   'P 1'
#
loop_
_entity.id
_entity.type
_entity.pdbx_description
1 polymer ?
#
loop_
_entity_poly.entity_id
_entity_poly.type
_entity_poly.pdbx_seq_one_letter_code
_entity_poly.pdbx_strand_id
1 'polypeptide(L)'
;MKIFLSLFAALLSLNQVSALVAQSREVVHRDAENTACDDPSTAIPLFEGYSPSGFDHFYTINAAEMENAVHNLGYTFDGDAAYVFESRRSDAATIPLYRMFNSIAVNHFYTTSASERDNAIINLGYTDEGTAAFVYSSSICDSIPLYRLYSPRATDDFYTTSASERDIAVKRLGYNYEGIAAYDIQSRNSDSLSHFVTVCYRLTYEPAMPPDSHRLSCTMPLALAHHPNIGINAWPGRTMGECVPLLPRFSHLPTRGRSRENELTVYICEFVGV
;
A
#
# COMPACT_ATOMS: atom_id res chain seq x y z
N MET A 1 -61.05 -63.44 31.53
CA MET A 1 -60.86 -62.47 30.42
C MET A 1 -60.77 -61.09 31.03
N LYS A 2 -59.80 -60.23 30.77
CA LYS A 2 -58.46 -60.31 30.17
C LYS A 2 -57.87 -58.94 30.53
N ILE A 3 -56.76 -58.96 31.25
CA ILE A 3 -56.00 -57.79 31.69
C ILE A 3 -55.26 -57.26 30.45
N PHE A 4 -55.69 -56.14 29.87
CA PHE A 4 -54.96 -55.45 28.79
C PHE A 4 -55.31 -53.95 28.79
N LEU A 5 -54.89 -53.21 29.81
CA LEU A 5 -54.89 -51.73 29.80
C LEU A 5 -53.66 -51.22 30.55
N SER A 6 -52.46 -51.35 29.98
CA SER A 6 -51.34 -50.51 30.43
C SER A 6 -50.20 -50.25 29.43
N LEU A 7 -50.20 -50.83 28.22
CA LEU A 7 -49.05 -50.68 27.32
C LEU A 7 -49.05 -49.46 26.38
N PHE A 8 -50.11 -48.66 26.32
CA PHE A 8 -50.17 -47.53 25.36
C PHE A 8 -49.67 -46.18 25.91
N ALA A 9 -49.46 -46.04 27.22
CA ALA A 9 -49.00 -44.78 27.82
C ALA A 9 -47.47 -44.62 27.84
N ALA A 10 -46.70 -45.68 27.55
CA ALA A 10 -45.23 -45.64 27.60
C ALA A 10 -44.57 -45.24 26.27
N LEU A 11 -45.33 -45.09 25.18
CA LEU A 11 -44.80 -44.75 23.85
C LEU A 11 -44.95 -43.26 23.48
N LEU A 12 -45.66 -42.47 24.27
CA LEU A 12 -45.80 -41.02 24.05
C LEU A 12 -44.77 -40.19 24.82
N SER A 13 -43.99 -40.77 25.73
CA SER A 13 -42.96 -40.07 26.50
C SER A 13 -41.55 -40.09 25.87
N LEU A 14 -41.35 -40.80 24.74
CA LEU A 14 -40.03 -40.88 24.09
C LEU A 14 -39.85 -39.92 22.90
N ASN A 15 -40.90 -39.23 22.45
CA ASN A 15 -40.79 -38.26 21.33
C ASN A 15 -40.58 -36.80 21.76
N GLN A 16 -40.40 -36.52 23.05
CA GLN A 16 -40.18 -35.14 23.54
C GLN A 16 -38.70 -34.81 23.81
N VAL A 17 -37.77 -35.75 23.66
CA VAL A 17 -36.34 -35.49 23.93
C VAL A 17 -35.54 -35.08 22.68
N SER A 18 -36.07 -35.33 21.47
CA SER A 18 -35.37 -34.95 20.23
C SER A 18 -35.51 -33.47 19.85
N ALA A 19 -36.44 -32.73 20.48
CA ALA A 19 -36.63 -31.31 20.19
C ALA A 19 -35.70 -30.38 21.00
N LEU A 20 -35.09 -30.85 22.09
CA LEU A 20 -34.26 -30.01 22.97
C LEU A 20 -32.78 -29.91 22.53
N VAL A 21 -32.34 -30.72 21.57
CA VAL A 21 -30.97 -30.66 21.00
C VAL A 21 -30.93 -29.82 19.71
N ALA A 22 -32.08 -29.41 19.19
CA ALA A 22 -32.17 -28.67 17.93
C ALA A 22 -32.08 -27.15 18.07
N GLN A 23 -31.92 -26.61 19.29
CA GLN A 23 -32.01 -25.15 19.54
C GLN A 23 -30.73 -24.49 20.07
N SER A 24 -29.59 -25.20 20.06
CA SER A 24 -28.28 -24.62 20.42
C SER A 24 -27.26 -24.61 19.27
N ARG A 25 -27.72 -24.77 18.03
CA ARG A 25 -26.87 -24.63 16.83
C ARG A 25 -27.46 -23.62 15.84
N GLU A 26 -27.92 -22.51 16.39
CA GLU A 26 -27.99 -21.24 15.65
C GLU A 26 -26.96 -20.29 16.27
N VAL A 27 -25.72 -20.80 16.44
CA VAL A 27 -24.58 -19.93 16.19
C VAL A 27 -24.74 -19.57 14.74
N VAL A 28 -25.03 -18.29 14.51
CA VAL A 28 -25.06 -17.62 13.23
C VAL A 28 -23.85 -18.07 12.41
N HIS A 29 -24.02 -19.17 11.68
CA HIS A 29 -23.37 -19.37 10.41
C HIS A 29 -24.02 -18.32 9.54
N ARG A 30 -23.48 -17.09 9.62
CA ARG A 30 -23.48 -16.20 8.47
C ARG A 30 -22.74 -16.98 7.41
N ASP A 31 -23.51 -17.71 6.62
CA ASP A 31 -23.13 -18.24 5.33
C ASP A 31 -22.28 -17.16 4.64
N ALA A 32 -20.99 -17.41 4.43
CA ALA A 32 -20.52 -18.12 3.25
C ALA A 32 -20.97 -17.47 1.92
N GLU A 33 -21.21 -16.16 1.95
CA GLU A 33 -21.27 -15.28 0.76
C GLU A 33 -20.53 -13.96 1.05
N ASN A 34 -19.34 -14.06 1.63
CA ASN A 34 -18.37 -12.98 1.63
C ASN A 34 -17.08 -13.59 1.08
N THR A 35 -16.77 -13.33 -0.19
CA THR A 35 -15.38 -13.39 -0.67
C THR A 35 -14.62 -12.51 0.31
N ALA A 36 -13.89 -13.13 1.25
CA ALA A 36 -13.23 -12.41 2.31
C ALA A 36 -12.14 -11.57 1.64
N CYS A 37 -12.44 -10.29 1.48
CA CYS A 37 -11.50 -9.31 1.01
C CYS A 37 -10.21 -9.40 1.82
N ASP A 38 -9.06 -9.25 1.15
CA ASP A 38 -7.82 -9.16 1.91
C ASP A 38 -7.89 -7.96 2.84
N ASP A 39 -7.21 -8.08 3.97
CA ASP A 39 -7.08 -6.97 4.89
C ASP A 39 -6.25 -5.84 4.23
N PRO A 40 -6.82 -4.63 4.02
CA PRO A 40 -6.05 -3.50 3.48
C PRO A 40 -4.81 -3.13 4.30
N SER A 41 -4.71 -3.55 5.57
CA SER A 41 -3.52 -3.35 6.41
C SER A 41 -2.31 -4.19 5.97
N THR A 42 -2.53 -5.19 5.13
CA THR A 42 -1.48 -6.07 4.59
C THR A 42 -0.99 -5.62 3.21
N ALA A 43 -1.59 -4.58 2.65
CA ALA A 43 -1.16 -3.98 1.40
C ALA A 43 0.08 -3.12 1.62
N ILE A 44 0.94 -3.08 0.62
CA ILE A 44 2.14 -2.26 0.58
C ILE A 44 2.10 -1.32 -0.63
N PRO A 45 2.72 -0.14 -0.55
CA PRO A 45 2.74 0.78 -1.68
C PRO A 45 3.52 0.19 -2.87
N LEU A 46 2.98 0.36 -4.07
CA LEU A 46 3.72 0.30 -5.31
C LEU A 46 4.27 1.70 -5.58
N PHE A 47 5.55 1.90 -5.30
CA PHE A 47 6.20 3.19 -5.50
C PHE A 47 6.33 3.50 -6.98
N GLU A 48 6.14 4.77 -7.33
CA GLU A 48 6.35 5.32 -8.66
C GLU A 48 7.58 6.23 -8.68
N GLY A 49 8.39 6.07 -9.71
CA GLY A 49 9.47 6.98 -10.06
C GLY A 49 9.41 7.34 -11.53
N TYR A 50 9.74 8.59 -11.85
CA TYR A 50 9.76 9.07 -13.23
C TYR A 50 11.17 9.53 -13.62
N SER A 51 11.65 9.13 -14.81
CA SER A 51 12.90 9.61 -15.39
C SER A 51 12.61 10.60 -16.52
N PRO A 52 12.82 11.91 -16.34
CA PRO A 52 12.61 12.89 -17.42
C PRO A 52 13.55 12.70 -18.62
N SER A 53 14.71 12.07 -18.42
CA SER A 53 15.68 11.80 -19.48
C SER A 53 15.35 10.56 -20.30
N GLY A 54 14.84 9.51 -19.66
CA GLY A 54 14.39 8.28 -20.33
C GLY A 54 12.93 8.36 -20.79
N PHE A 55 12.17 9.32 -20.27
CA PHE A 55 10.72 9.40 -20.31
C PHE A 55 10.01 8.19 -19.68
N ASP A 56 10.69 7.46 -18.80
CA ASP A 56 10.25 6.17 -18.26
C ASP A 56 9.61 6.29 -16.88
N HIS A 57 8.48 5.60 -16.69
CA HIS A 57 7.92 5.33 -15.38
C HIS A 57 8.39 3.97 -14.84
N PHE A 58 8.97 4.01 -13.64
CA PHE A 58 9.49 2.87 -12.92
C PHE A 58 8.64 2.60 -11.67
N TYR A 59 8.20 1.34 -11.50
CA TYR A 59 7.35 0.92 -10.39
C TYR A 59 7.97 -0.23 -9.62
N THR A 60 8.00 -0.11 -8.30
CA THR A 60 8.52 -1.17 -7.42
C THR A 60 7.91 -1.13 -6.03
N ILE A 61 7.77 -2.30 -5.42
CA ILE A 61 7.44 -2.43 -3.99
C ILE A 61 8.70 -2.38 -3.09
N ASN A 62 9.89 -2.40 -3.69
CA ASN A 62 11.15 -2.41 -2.97
C ASN A 62 11.66 -0.98 -2.75
N ALA A 63 11.57 -0.51 -1.50
CA ALA A 63 12.01 0.82 -1.11
C ALA A 63 13.50 1.08 -1.43
N ALA A 64 14.38 0.10 -1.24
CA ALA A 64 15.81 0.26 -1.54
C ALA A 64 16.08 0.34 -3.05
N GLU A 65 15.27 -0.33 -3.87
CA GLU A 65 15.35 -0.23 -5.33
C GLU A 65 14.91 1.17 -5.78
N MET A 66 13.81 1.68 -5.23
CA MET A 66 13.34 3.06 -5.50
C MET A 66 14.37 4.11 -5.03
N GLU A 67 14.94 3.97 -3.84
CA GLU A 67 16.00 4.85 -3.35
C GLU A 67 17.21 4.84 -4.29
N ASN A 68 17.64 3.67 -4.76
CA ASN A 68 18.72 3.56 -5.72
C ASN A 68 18.37 4.23 -7.07
N ALA A 69 17.14 4.05 -7.56
CA ALA A 69 16.68 4.68 -8.79
C ALA A 69 16.75 6.21 -8.71
N VAL A 70 16.31 6.78 -7.58
CA VAL A 70 16.32 8.22 -7.33
C VAL A 70 17.76 8.74 -7.15
N HIS A 71 18.56 8.09 -6.33
CA HIS A 71 19.88 8.61 -5.97
C HIS A 71 20.96 8.38 -7.04
N ASN A 72 20.84 7.30 -7.81
CA ASN A 72 21.93 6.86 -8.70
C ASN A 72 21.53 6.78 -10.18
N LEU A 73 20.23 6.67 -10.50
CA LEU A 73 19.77 6.42 -11.88
C LEU A 73 18.96 7.58 -12.49
N GLY A 74 18.80 8.69 -11.77
CA GLY A 74 18.21 9.93 -12.30
C GLY A 74 16.68 9.95 -12.32
N TYR A 75 16.02 9.08 -11.54
CA TYR A 75 14.58 9.14 -11.34
C TYR A 75 14.21 10.18 -10.28
N THR A 76 12.99 10.71 -10.37
CA THR A 76 12.32 11.42 -9.28
C THR A 76 11.23 10.53 -8.71
N PHE A 77 11.15 10.43 -7.38
CA PHE A 77 10.06 9.74 -6.71
C PHE A 77 8.75 10.52 -6.92
N ASP A 78 7.70 9.84 -7.38
CA ASP A 78 6.39 10.44 -7.72
C ASP A 78 5.24 9.92 -6.83
N GLY A 79 5.56 9.18 -5.77
CA GLY A 79 4.59 8.77 -4.75
C GLY A 79 4.22 7.29 -4.82
N ASP A 80 3.03 6.99 -4.28
CA ASP A 80 2.46 5.64 -4.27
C ASP A 80 1.44 5.55 -5.41
N ALA A 81 1.75 4.83 -6.49
CA ALA A 81 0.84 4.67 -7.62
C ALA A 81 -0.38 3.81 -7.26
N ALA A 82 -0.17 2.81 -6.40
CA ALA A 82 -1.17 1.83 -6.01
C ALA A 82 -0.80 1.18 -4.66
N TYR A 83 -1.75 0.44 -4.08
CA TYR A 83 -1.51 -0.43 -2.92
C TYR A 83 -1.72 -1.89 -3.32
N VAL A 84 -0.68 -2.69 -3.19
CA VAL A 84 -0.56 -4.03 -3.78
C VAL A 84 -0.07 -5.05 -2.76
N PHE A 85 0.06 -6.32 -3.15
CA PHE A 85 0.56 -7.38 -2.29
C PHE A 85 1.93 -7.89 -2.75
N GLU A 86 2.84 -8.15 -1.81
CA GLU A 86 4.15 -8.73 -2.11
C GLU A 86 4.05 -10.20 -2.57
N SER A 87 3.01 -10.92 -2.13
CA SER A 87 2.84 -12.34 -2.42
C SER A 87 1.40 -12.69 -2.79
N ARG A 88 1.24 -13.81 -3.50
CA ARG A 88 -0.06 -14.33 -3.90
C ARG A 88 -0.95 -14.58 -2.67
N ARG A 89 -2.17 -14.08 -2.72
CA ARG A 89 -3.21 -14.27 -1.71
C ARG A 89 -4.12 -15.44 -2.10
N SER A 90 -4.37 -16.35 -1.17
CA SER A 90 -5.08 -17.62 -1.42
C SER A 90 -6.60 -17.50 -1.50
N ASP A 91 -7.13 -16.40 -0.98
CA ASP A 91 -8.55 -16.12 -0.70
C ASP A 91 -9.16 -15.12 -1.70
N ALA A 92 -8.40 -14.12 -2.15
CA ALA A 92 -8.90 -13.05 -3.01
C ALA A 92 -8.42 -13.11 -4.47
N ALA A 93 -7.86 -14.25 -4.89
CA ALA A 93 -7.43 -14.53 -6.26
C ALA A 93 -6.54 -13.42 -6.86
N THR A 94 -5.50 -12.99 -6.13
CA THR A 94 -4.51 -12.08 -6.70
C THR A 94 -3.69 -12.79 -7.79
N ILE A 95 -3.35 -12.02 -8.82
CA ILE A 95 -2.56 -12.45 -9.97
C ILE A 95 -1.26 -11.62 -10.03
N PRO A 96 -0.19 -12.18 -10.61
CA PRO A 96 1.07 -11.45 -10.73
C PRO A 96 0.93 -10.25 -11.68
N LEU A 97 1.56 -9.13 -11.30
CA LEU A 97 1.92 -8.03 -12.18
C LEU A 97 3.37 -8.27 -12.62
N TYR A 98 3.57 -8.69 -13.86
CA TYR A 98 4.90 -8.90 -14.43
C TYR A 98 5.56 -7.56 -14.74
N ARG A 99 6.88 -7.49 -14.55
CA ARG A 99 7.72 -6.34 -14.92
C ARG A 99 8.77 -6.80 -15.92
N MET A 100 8.92 -6.02 -16.98
CA MET A 100 9.94 -6.24 -17.99
C MET A 100 10.64 -4.94 -18.32
N PHE A 101 11.89 -5.02 -18.76
CA PHE A 101 12.70 -3.85 -19.11
C PHE A 101 13.32 -3.98 -20.51
N ASN A 102 13.24 -2.92 -21.30
CA ASN A 102 13.94 -2.80 -22.58
C ASN A 102 15.08 -1.78 -22.45
N SER A 103 16.32 -2.24 -22.48
CA SER A 103 17.50 -1.38 -22.30
C SER A 103 17.83 -0.48 -23.50
N ILE A 104 17.28 -0.78 -24.68
CA ILE A 104 17.47 0.05 -25.89
C ILE A 104 16.48 1.22 -25.86
N ALA A 105 15.22 0.94 -25.55
CA ALA A 105 14.18 1.96 -25.40
C ALA A 105 14.31 2.73 -24.07
N VAL A 106 14.96 2.13 -23.07
CA VAL A 106 14.98 2.57 -21.68
C VAL A 106 13.55 2.71 -21.16
N ASN A 107 12.77 1.62 -21.30
CA ASN A 107 11.37 1.57 -20.88
C ASN A 107 11.09 0.33 -20.02
N HIS A 108 10.38 0.52 -18.91
CA HIS A 108 9.74 -0.56 -18.16
C HIS A 108 8.33 -0.79 -18.68
N PHE A 109 7.90 -2.04 -18.66
CA PHE A 109 6.58 -2.45 -19.10
C PHE A 109 5.97 -3.41 -18.08
N TYR A 110 4.70 -3.18 -17.71
CA TYR A 110 4.01 -3.95 -16.67
C TYR A 110 2.70 -4.55 -17.19
N THR A 111 2.47 -5.83 -16.94
CA THR A 111 1.23 -6.48 -17.37
C THR A 111 0.85 -7.64 -16.47
N THR A 112 -0.46 -7.86 -16.34
CA THR A 112 -1.01 -9.06 -15.73
C THR A 112 -1.18 -10.21 -16.74
N SER A 113 -1.00 -9.92 -18.04
CA SER A 113 -1.13 -10.89 -19.13
C SER A 113 0.19 -11.63 -19.40
N ALA A 114 0.23 -12.91 -19.06
CA ALA A 114 1.40 -13.75 -19.35
C ALA A 114 1.73 -13.81 -20.86
N SER A 115 0.71 -13.78 -21.74
CA SER A 115 0.94 -13.78 -23.18
C SER A 115 1.50 -12.45 -23.69
N GLU A 116 1.14 -11.32 -23.07
CA GLU A 116 1.69 -10.00 -23.43
C GLU A 116 3.14 -9.88 -22.97
N ARG A 117 3.46 -10.36 -21.76
CA ARG A 117 4.85 -10.53 -21.30
C ARG A 117 5.66 -11.38 -22.28
N ASP A 118 5.17 -12.58 -22.60
CA ASP A 118 5.90 -13.51 -23.47
C ASP A 118 6.12 -12.91 -24.87
N ASN A 119 5.14 -12.18 -25.40
CA ASN A 119 5.29 -11.44 -26.66
C ASN A 119 6.33 -10.32 -26.54
N ALA A 120 6.34 -9.55 -25.45
CA ALA A 120 7.32 -8.49 -25.23
C ALA A 120 8.76 -9.04 -25.21
N ILE A 121 8.96 -10.20 -24.57
CA ILE A 121 10.26 -10.86 -24.49
C ILE A 121 10.68 -11.41 -25.85
N ILE A 122 9.81 -12.19 -26.51
CA ILE A 122 10.16 -12.93 -27.73
C ILE A 122 10.31 -12.00 -28.92
N ASN A 123 9.43 -10.99 -29.03
CA ASN A 123 9.27 -10.21 -30.27
C ASN A 123 9.69 -8.75 -30.14
N LEU A 124 9.71 -8.17 -28.93
CA LEU A 124 9.90 -6.73 -28.72
C LEU A 124 11.20 -6.38 -27.99
N GLY A 125 12.03 -7.37 -27.64
CA GLY A 125 13.36 -7.16 -27.06
C GLY A 125 13.36 -6.77 -25.58
N TYR A 126 12.26 -7.00 -24.87
CA TYR A 126 12.21 -6.82 -23.42
C TYR A 126 12.89 -7.99 -22.68
N THR A 127 13.47 -7.71 -21.53
CA THR A 127 13.97 -8.72 -20.59
C THR A 127 12.98 -8.88 -19.45
N ASP A 128 12.65 -10.12 -19.08
CA ASP A 128 11.83 -10.41 -17.91
C ASP A 128 12.57 -10.05 -16.63
N GLU A 129 11.97 -9.21 -15.79
CA GLU A 129 12.48 -8.86 -14.46
C GLU A 129 11.67 -9.52 -13.34
N GLY A 130 10.69 -10.35 -13.69
CA GLY A 130 9.90 -11.14 -12.76
C GLY A 130 8.57 -10.50 -12.38
N THR A 131 8.09 -10.82 -11.17
CA THR A 131 6.82 -10.32 -10.64
C THR A 131 7.09 -9.10 -9.76
N ALA A 132 6.60 -7.94 -10.16
CA ALA A 132 6.74 -6.71 -9.38
C ALA A 132 5.81 -6.69 -8.16
N ALA A 133 4.60 -7.23 -8.29
CA ALA A 133 3.61 -7.28 -7.24
C ALA A 133 2.49 -8.29 -7.57
N PHE A 134 1.56 -8.47 -6.63
CA PHE A 134 0.30 -9.18 -6.84
C PHE A 134 -0.87 -8.21 -6.68
N VAL A 135 -1.82 -8.30 -7.62
CA VAL A 135 -2.95 -7.37 -7.79
C VAL A 135 -4.25 -8.13 -8.00
N TYR A 136 -5.39 -7.48 -7.84
CA TYR A 136 -6.67 -8.07 -8.18
C TYR A 136 -6.90 -8.05 -9.69
N SER A 137 -7.46 -9.15 -10.20
CA SER A 137 -7.79 -9.32 -11.62
C SER A 137 -9.13 -8.69 -12.01
N SER A 138 -9.98 -8.38 -11.03
CA SER A 138 -11.32 -7.84 -11.23
C SER A 138 -11.69 -6.90 -10.08
N SER A 139 -12.75 -6.10 -10.29
CA SER A 139 -13.29 -5.22 -9.26
C SER A 139 -13.98 -6.05 -8.18
N ILE A 140 -13.29 -6.22 -7.06
CA ILE A 140 -13.77 -6.91 -5.86
C ILE A 140 -13.37 -6.05 -4.66
N CYS A 141 -14.08 -6.16 -3.54
CA CYS A 141 -13.60 -5.56 -2.29
C CYS A 141 -13.36 -4.05 -2.34
N ASP A 142 -14.24 -3.34 -3.05
CA ASP A 142 -14.12 -1.90 -3.31
C ASP A 142 -12.75 -1.52 -3.90
N SER A 143 -12.13 -2.44 -4.64
CA SER A 143 -10.85 -2.22 -5.29
C SER A 143 -10.93 -1.10 -6.31
N ILE A 144 -9.83 -0.35 -6.41
CA ILE A 144 -9.71 0.80 -7.28
C ILE A 144 -9.03 0.35 -8.58
N PRO A 145 -9.44 0.86 -9.75
CA PRO A 145 -8.80 0.51 -11.01
C PRO A 145 -7.41 1.15 -11.13
N LEU A 146 -6.42 0.34 -11.53
CA LEU A 146 -5.13 0.81 -12.02
C LEU A 146 -5.22 0.98 -13.54
N TYR A 147 -5.27 2.22 -14.01
CA TYR A 147 -5.36 2.56 -15.43
C TYR A 147 -3.99 2.41 -16.10
N ARG A 148 -3.94 1.82 -17.30
CA ARG A 148 -2.75 1.82 -18.16
C ARG A 148 -2.91 2.82 -19.29
N LEU A 149 -1.84 3.54 -19.55
CA LEU A 149 -1.73 4.49 -20.63
C LEU A 149 -0.40 4.28 -21.36
N TYR A 150 -0.38 4.50 -22.67
CA TYR A 150 0.82 4.39 -23.48
C TYR A 150 1.08 5.65 -24.29
N SER A 151 2.33 6.14 -24.28
CA SER A 151 2.78 7.26 -25.11
C SER A 151 3.68 6.74 -26.25
N PRO A 152 3.18 6.69 -27.51
CA PRO A 152 4.01 6.30 -28.65
C PRO A 152 5.17 7.26 -28.92
N ARG A 153 5.07 8.51 -28.46
CA ARG A 153 6.10 9.54 -28.64
C ARG A 153 7.25 9.36 -27.65
N ALA A 154 6.94 9.02 -26.40
CA ALA A 154 7.92 8.75 -25.37
C ALA A 154 8.41 7.30 -25.40
N THR A 155 7.63 6.39 -25.99
CA THR A 155 7.79 4.94 -25.82
C THR A 155 7.72 4.57 -24.34
N ASP A 156 6.65 5.05 -23.67
CA ASP A 156 6.48 4.95 -22.21
C ASP A 156 5.09 4.41 -21.84
N ASP A 157 5.07 3.57 -20.81
CA ASP A 157 3.89 3.01 -20.19
C ASP A 157 3.65 3.65 -18.81
N PHE A 158 2.49 4.28 -18.64
CA PHE A 158 2.11 5.00 -17.43
C PHE A 158 0.92 4.33 -16.74
N TYR A 159 1.00 4.16 -15.42
CA TYR A 159 0.02 3.44 -14.61
C TYR A 159 -0.42 4.29 -13.42
N THR A 160 -1.72 4.61 -13.35
CA THR A 160 -2.25 5.46 -12.28
C THR A 160 -3.61 4.99 -11.81
N THR A 161 -3.88 5.12 -10.51
CA THR A 161 -5.22 4.96 -9.92
C THR A 161 -6.04 6.25 -10.02
N SER A 162 -5.40 7.39 -10.33
CA SER A 162 -6.07 8.69 -10.46
C SER A 162 -6.75 8.84 -11.82
N ALA A 163 -8.08 8.79 -11.81
CA ALA A 163 -8.89 9.07 -13.00
C ALA A 163 -8.63 10.47 -13.58
N SER A 164 -8.31 11.45 -12.73
CA SER A 164 -8.02 12.82 -13.16
C SER A 164 -6.67 12.93 -13.86
N GLU A 165 -5.68 12.19 -13.38
CA GLU A 165 -4.34 12.14 -13.97
C GLU A 165 -4.36 11.41 -15.31
N ARG A 166 -5.02 10.25 -15.40
CA ARG A 166 -5.31 9.57 -16.68
C ARG A 166 -5.91 10.55 -17.69
N ASP A 167 -6.95 11.29 -17.29
CA ASP A 167 -7.63 12.24 -18.17
C ASP A 167 -6.70 13.38 -18.63
N ILE A 168 -5.83 13.88 -17.75
CA ILE A 168 -4.84 14.91 -18.07
C ILE A 168 -3.79 14.35 -19.03
N ALA A 169 -3.27 13.15 -18.77
CA ALA A 169 -2.27 12.49 -19.61
C ALA A 169 -2.79 12.30 -21.05
N VAL A 170 -4.05 11.85 -21.19
CA VAL A 170 -4.71 11.72 -22.49
C VAL A 170 -4.93 13.08 -23.15
N LYS A 171 -5.53 14.05 -22.46
CA LYS A 171 -5.95 15.32 -23.06
C LYS A 171 -4.79 16.27 -23.36
N ARG A 172 -3.69 16.18 -22.61
CA ARG A 172 -2.63 17.20 -22.61
C ARG A 172 -1.24 16.66 -22.89
N LEU A 173 -0.96 15.39 -22.55
CA LEU A 173 0.39 14.83 -22.63
C LEU A 173 0.57 13.87 -23.81
N GLY A 174 -0.52 13.51 -24.50
CA GLY A 174 -0.49 12.69 -25.71
C GLY A 174 -0.43 11.19 -25.46
N TYR A 175 -0.81 10.75 -24.25
CA TYR A 175 -0.97 9.34 -23.93
C TYR A 175 -2.27 8.79 -24.53
N ASN A 176 -2.24 7.52 -24.93
CA ASN A 176 -3.42 6.74 -25.27
C ASN A 176 -3.86 5.94 -24.04
N TYR A 177 -5.15 6.00 -23.71
CA TYR A 177 -5.70 5.15 -22.66
C TYR A 177 -5.90 3.72 -23.18
N GLU A 178 -5.28 2.74 -22.53
CA GLU A 178 -5.29 1.33 -22.94
C GLU A 178 -6.20 0.45 -22.07
N GLY A 179 -6.90 1.03 -21.11
CA GLY A 179 -7.86 0.34 -20.25
C GLY A 179 -7.37 0.18 -18.80
N ILE A 180 -8.01 -0.73 -18.09
CA ILE A 180 -7.65 -1.09 -16.72
C ILE A 180 -6.67 -2.26 -16.78
N ALA A 181 -5.46 -2.08 -16.25
CA ALA A 181 -4.44 -3.12 -16.22
C ALA A 181 -4.67 -4.11 -15.06
N ALA A 182 -5.16 -3.60 -13.93
CA ALA A 182 -5.43 -4.36 -12.72
C ALA A 182 -6.35 -3.57 -11.79
N TYR A 183 -6.69 -4.17 -10.65
CA TYR A 183 -7.32 -3.48 -9.54
C TYR A 183 -6.45 -3.60 -8.28
N ASP A 184 -6.35 -2.52 -7.52
CA ASP A 184 -5.55 -2.42 -6.31
C ASP A 184 -6.47 -2.22 -5.08
N ILE A 185 -5.96 -2.46 -3.89
CA ILE A 185 -6.77 -2.37 -2.67
C ILE A 185 -6.76 -0.93 -2.16
N GLN A 186 -7.92 -0.41 -1.78
CA GLN A 186 -8.00 0.94 -1.25
C GLN A 186 -7.19 1.05 0.06
N SER A 187 -6.26 1.99 0.11
CA SER A 187 -5.52 2.26 1.36
C SER A 187 -6.50 2.80 2.42
N ARG A 188 -6.42 2.28 3.65
CA ARG A 188 -7.28 2.71 4.78
C ARG A 188 -7.17 4.21 5.09
N ASN A 189 -6.17 4.90 4.55
CA ASN A 189 -5.92 6.33 4.77
C ASN A 189 -6.81 7.25 3.91
N SER A 190 -7.64 6.70 3.03
CA SER A 190 -8.59 7.50 2.24
C SER A 190 -9.90 7.82 2.99
N ASP A 191 -10.28 7.04 4.01
CA ASP A 191 -11.54 7.19 4.75
C ASP A 191 -11.40 7.63 6.22
N SER A 192 -10.17 7.73 6.75
CA SER A 192 -9.94 8.33 8.06
C SER A 192 -8.91 9.44 7.91
N LEU A 193 -9.27 10.65 8.38
CA LEU A 193 -8.47 11.87 8.42
C LEU A 193 -6.97 11.57 8.37
N SER A 194 -6.32 12.03 7.32
CA SER A 194 -4.88 11.97 7.06
C SER A 194 -4.03 12.00 8.35
N HIS A 195 -3.69 10.82 8.88
CA HIS A 195 -2.72 10.68 9.97
C HIS A 195 -1.33 10.74 9.36
N PHE A 196 -0.79 11.94 9.24
CA PHE A 196 0.60 12.13 8.85
C PHE A 196 1.50 11.78 10.03
N VAL A 197 2.12 10.59 10.00
CA VAL A 197 3.18 10.25 10.94
C VAL A 197 4.43 11.03 10.56
N THR A 198 4.75 12.09 11.30
CA THR A 198 5.99 12.84 11.13
C THR A 198 7.01 12.39 12.16
N VAL A 199 8.21 12.02 11.70
CA VAL A 199 9.34 11.66 12.56
C VAL A 199 10.03 12.95 13.01
N CYS A 200 9.88 13.30 14.28
CA CYS A 200 10.59 14.44 14.87
C CYS A 200 11.79 13.93 15.68
N TYR A 201 12.94 14.57 15.50
CA TYR A 201 14.11 14.35 16.35
C TYR A 201 14.38 15.59 17.20
N ARG A 202 14.89 15.34 18.41
CA ARG A 202 15.32 16.41 19.31
C ARG A 202 16.78 16.74 19.02
N LEU A 203 17.04 17.89 18.40
CA LEU A 203 18.40 18.41 18.28
C LEU A 203 18.82 19.00 19.62
N THR A 204 19.72 18.32 20.33
CA THR A 204 20.33 18.87 21.54
C THR A 204 21.67 19.53 21.22
N TYR A 205 21.74 20.49 20.28
CA TYR A 205 22.88 21.41 20.25
C TYR A 205 22.70 22.68 19.40
N GLU A 206 22.53 23.82 20.07
CA GLU A 206 23.17 25.08 19.65
C GLU A 206 23.81 25.70 20.91
N PRO A 207 25.13 26.02 20.92
CA PRO A 207 25.84 26.42 22.13
C PRO A 207 25.52 27.84 22.64
N ALA A 208 24.36 28.41 22.28
CA ALA A 208 24.00 29.78 22.64
C ALA A 208 22.54 29.97 23.09
N MET A 209 21.73 28.91 23.26
CA MET A 209 20.32 29.04 23.65
C MET A 209 20.08 28.86 25.16
N PRO A 210 19.13 29.61 25.77
CA PRO A 210 18.75 29.45 27.18
C PRO A 210 18.26 28.03 27.49
N PRO A 211 18.42 27.55 28.74
CA PRO A 211 18.13 26.16 29.13
C PRO A 211 16.67 25.71 28.93
N ASP A 212 15.73 26.64 28.69
CA ASP A 212 14.30 26.33 28.52
C ASP A 212 13.80 26.37 27.06
N SER A 213 14.65 26.62 26.06
CA SER A 213 14.24 26.62 24.65
C SER A 213 14.58 25.30 23.96
N HIS A 214 13.71 24.30 24.11
CA HIS A 214 13.78 23.09 23.30
C HIS A 214 12.99 23.27 21.99
N ARG A 215 13.70 23.34 20.85
CA ARG A 215 13.06 23.21 19.53
C ARG A 215 13.05 21.75 19.11
N LEU A 216 11.86 21.20 18.87
CA LEU A 216 11.70 19.97 18.11
C LEU A 216 11.97 20.28 16.64
N SER A 217 12.87 19.54 16.00
CA SER A 217 13.08 19.62 14.56
C SER A 217 12.38 18.42 13.93
N CYS A 218 11.31 18.69 13.20
CA CYS A 218 10.56 17.66 12.49
C CYS A 218 11.01 17.68 11.04
N THR A 219 11.60 16.58 10.57
CA THR A 219 11.76 16.34 9.14
C THR A 219 10.56 15.56 8.67
N MET A 220 9.84 16.12 7.70
CA MET A 220 8.85 15.35 6.95
C MET A 220 9.53 14.07 6.41
N PRO A 221 8.84 12.91 6.38
CA PRO A 221 9.34 11.78 5.62
C PRO A 221 9.66 12.25 4.19
N LEU A 222 10.76 11.71 3.64
CA LEU A 222 11.39 12.17 2.39
C LEU A 222 10.42 12.24 1.20
N ALA A 223 9.30 11.52 1.27
CA ALA A 223 8.22 11.47 0.29
C ALA A 223 7.47 12.81 0.03
N LEU A 224 7.63 13.85 0.87
CA LEU A 224 6.98 15.16 0.63
C LEU A 224 7.95 16.35 0.47
N ALA A 225 9.27 16.11 0.44
CA ALA A 225 10.25 17.19 0.35
C ALA A 225 10.41 17.80 -1.06
N HIS A 226 9.80 17.21 -2.09
CA HIS A 226 9.99 17.61 -3.50
C HIS A 226 8.75 18.19 -4.19
N HIS A 227 7.76 18.70 -3.44
CA HIS A 227 6.82 19.68 -4.03
C HIS A 227 7.48 21.06 -4.06
N PRO A 228 7.70 21.68 -5.24
CA PRO A 228 8.46 22.94 -5.35
C PRO A 228 7.73 24.18 -4.79
N ASN A 229 6.67 24.02 -3.99
CA ASN A 229 5.91 25.13 -3.40
C ASN A 229 5.44 24.92 -1.95
N ILE A 230 5.85 23.87 -1.23
CA ILE A 230 5.44 23.68 0.16
C ILE A 230 6.59 24.08 1.09
N GLY A 231 6.66 25.37 1.39
CA GLY A 231 7.47 25.87 2.50
C GLY A 231 6.90 25.42 3.85
N ILE A 232 7.76 25.32 4.87
CA ILE A 232 7.49 24.87 6.25
C ILE A 232 6.33 25.61 6.96
N ASN A 233 5.77 26.67 6.35
CA ASN A 233 4.67 27.47 6.88
C ASN A 233 3.33 27.31 6.12
N ALA A 234 3.18 26.32 5.23
CA ALA A 234 2.05 26.28 4.27
C ALA A 234 0.91 25.30 4.59
N TRP A 235 0.53 25.12 5.86
CA TRP A 235 -0.80 24.57 6.19
C TRP A 235 -1.55 25.56 7.09
N PRO A 236 -2.38 26.46 6.53
CA PRO A 236 -3.25 27.29 7.34
C PRO A 236 -4.26 26.38 8.07
N GLY A 237 -4.24 26.36 9.40
CA GLY A 237 -5.30 25.75 10.21
C GLY A 237 -5.01 24.42 10.91
N ARG A 238 -3.76 23.93 10.95
CA ARG A 238 -3.40 22.78 11.80
C ARG A 238 -2.47 23.19 12.94
N THR A 239 -2.79 22.74 14.16
CA THR A 239 -1.92 22.90 15.33
C THR A 239 -1.21 21.58 15.62
N MET A 240 0.07 21.64 15.98
CA MET A 240 0.84 20.47 16.43
C MET A 240 0.17 19.89 17.68
N GLY A 241 -0.24 18.62 17.63
CA GLY A 241 -0.83 17.90 18.75
C GLY A 241 0.22 17.38 19.73
N GLU A 242 -0.19 16.48 20.63
CA GLU A 242 0.73 15.86 21.60
C GLU A 242 1.78 14.99 20.89
N CYS A 243 3.04 15.09 21.33
CA CYS A 243 4.14 14.25 20.86
C CYS A 243 4.52 13.23 21.95
N VAL A 244 4.53 11.95 21.60
CA VAL A 244 4.87 10.86 22.52
C VAL A 244 6.24 10.28 22.13
N PRO A 245 7.20 10.15 23.08
CA PRO A 245 8.48 9.50 22.81
C PRO A 245 8.30 8.00 22.57
N LEU A 246 8.91 7.47 21.52
CA LEU A 246 9.07 6.04 21.34
C LEU A 246 10.14 5.54 22.30
N LEU A 247 9.78 4.62 23.20
CA LEU A 247 10.74 4.00 24.10
C LEU A 247 11.75 3.17 23.30
N PRO A 248 13.06 3.27 23.59
CA PRO A 248 14.09 2.61 22.80
C PRO A 248 14.05 1.10 22.99
N ARG A 249 13.76 0.36 21.92
CA ARG A 249 14.20 -1.04 21.78
C ARG A 249 15.05 -1.16 20.53
N PHE A 250 16.31 -0.77 20.60
CA PHE A 250 17.34 -1.36 19.74
C PHE A 250 18.63 -1.60 20.51
N SER A 251 19.05 -2.85 20.43
CA SER A 251 20.28 -3.44 20.94
C SER A 251 21.52 -2.81 20.33
N HIS A 252 22.52 -2.62 21.20
CA HIS A 252 23.84 -2.04 20.96
C HIS A 252 24.50 -2.41 19.62
N LEU A 253 24.93 -1.40 18.86
CA LEU A 253 26.03 -1.51 17.90
C LEU A 253 27.29 -0.88 18.52
N PRO A 254 28.46 -1.54 18.51
CA PRO A 254 29.66 -1.02 19.16
C PRO A 254 30.41 -0.06 18.22
N THR A 255 30.48 1.22 18.56
CA THR A 255 31.42 2.17 17.93
C THR A 255 32.69 2.30 18.78
N ARG A 256 33.84 1.97 18.20
CA ARG A 256 35.17 2.21 18.80
C ARG A 256 35.53 3.70 18.65
N GLY A 257 35.64 4.40 19.78
CA GLY A 257 36.46 5.62 19.93
C GLY A 257 35.70 6.93 20.19
N ARG A 258 35.56 7.28 21.49
CA ARG A 258 35.34 8.60 22.15
C ARG A 258 34.61 9.69 21.34
N SER A 259 33.54 10.34 21.80
CA SER A 259 32.90 10.45 23.12
C SER A 259 31.56 11.21 22.99
N ARG A 260 30.57 10.79 23.81
CA ARG A 260 29.19 11.31 24.00
C ARG A 260 28.18 10.74 22.99
N GLU A 261 27.47 9.72 23.46
CA GLU A 261 26.29 9.14 22.81
C GLU A 261 25.21 10.23 22.72
N ASN A 262 24.85 10.61 21.49
CA ASN A 262 23.63 11.36 21.26
C ASN A 262 22.48 10.36 21.41
N GLU A 263 21.71 10.48 22.48
CA GLU A 263 20.49 9.68 22.65
C GLU A 263 19.45 10.24 21.68
N LEU A 264 19.33 9.60 20.51
CA LEU A 264 18.34 9.98 19.50
C LEU A 264 16.97 9.50 19.97
N THR A 265 16.22 10.35 20.66
CA THR A 265 14.82 10.04 21.01
C THR A 265 13.93 10.36 19.82
N VAL A 266 13.27 9.33 19.29
CA VAL A 266 12.29 9.44 18.20
C VAL A 266 10.93 9.76 18.82
N TYR A 267 10.26 10.81 18.33
CA TYR A 267 8.91 11.17 18.74
C TYR A 267 7.92 10.91 17.62
N ILE A 268 6.76 10.37 17.97
CA ILE A 268 5.57 10.40 17.11
C ILE A 268 4.72 11.58 17.55
N CYS A 269 4.41 12.48 16.62
CA CYS A 269 3.53 13.61 16.85
C CYS A 269 2.28 13.47 16.00
N GLU A 270 1.11 13.65 16.60
CA GLU A 270 -0.16 13.72 15.87
C GLU A 270 -0.45 15.17 15.45
N PHE A 271 -0.98 15.36 14.25
CA PHE A 271 -1.51 16.65 13.80
C PHE A 271 -3.02 16.58 13.80
N VAL A 272 -3.66 17.34 14.69
CA VAL A 272 -5.12 17.47 14.72
C VAL A 272 -5.48 18.64 13.82
N GLY A 273 -6.21 18.36 12.74
CA GLY A 273 -6.88 19.40 11.95
C GLY A 273 -8.12 19.89 12.69
N VAL A 274 -8.44 21.17 12.58
CA VAL A 274 -9.78 21.67 12.91
C VAL A 274 -10.75 21.27 11.79
#